data_AF-A0A0F9Y0D8-F1
#
_entry.id   AF-A0A0F9Y0D8-F1
#
_cell.length_a   1.000
_cell.length_b   1.000
_cell.length_c   1.000
_cell.angle_alpha   90.00
_cell.angle_beta   90.00
_cell.angle_gamma   90.00
#
_symmetry.space_group_name_H-M   'P 1'
#
loop_
_entity.id
_entity.type
_entity.pdbx_description
1 polymer ?
#
loop_
_entity_poly.entity_id
_entity_poly.type
_entity_poly.pdbx_seq_one_letter_code
_entity_poly.pdbx_strand_id
1 'polypeptide(L)'
;MFYKQRDGFFDLEFDLKTVKEREMESEFSKNPLVDKIKEMPNFWAKNKSIIVNYFIAIVAIIGIIIGYMFYKNMINRDAQRDFLTAMQVYNGKVIKTVTDEKLGINEFKSEVEKWEQVDKVFDEMYKKNSGSGIATFFLAYRVDALINLNKLVLAVDVQKELLKKLPSKSNLKPFNQIKLALMQIDTKIEARVKDGLEYLTKIAYDSASPAQDAALYNLGEYYFYEKNYKEAANYWNQLVLKFGKNIEYPSVYVELAKPKLKTIVA
;
A
#
# COMPACT_ATOMS: atom_id res chain seq x y z
N MET A 1 -66.47 -25.34 -75.88
CA MET A 1 -66.72 -26.78 -75.72
C MET A 1 -65.71 -27.34 -74.73
N PHE A 2 -66.19 -27.72 -73.54
CA PHE A 2 -65.62 -28.50 -72.42
C PHE A 2 -64.16 -28.24 -71.97
N TYR A 3 -63.89 -28.02 -70.68
CA TYR A 3 -63.91 -28.97 -69.54
C TYR A 3 -63.39 -28.15 -68.31
N LYS A 4 -63.55 -28.45 -67.01
CA LYS A 4 -64.09 -29.57 -66.22
C LYS A 4 -64.20 -29.04 -64.78
N GLN A 5 -65.32 -29.29 -64.14
CA GLN A 5 -65.53 -29.09 -62.70
C GLN A 5 -64.75 -30.17 -61.93
N ARG A 6 -63.97 -29.80 -60.91
CA ARG A 6 -63.39 -30.73 -59.93
C ARG A 6 -63.57 -30.14 -58.53
N ASP A 7 -63.96 -31.02 -57.63
CA ASP A 7 -64.61 -30.72 -56.37
C ASP A 7 -63.69 -30.11 -55.32
N GLY A 8 -64.32 -29.34 -54.44
CA GLY A 8 -63.71 -28.59 -53.35
C GLY A 8 -62.71 -29.37 -52.52
N PHE A 9 -61.52 -28.78 -52.38
CA PHE A 9 -60.66 -28.96 -51.22
C PHE A 9 -60.13 -27.57 -50.86
N PHE A 10 -60.50 -27.09 -49.68
CA PHE A 10 -59.96 -25.87 -49.09
C PHE A 10 -58.55 -26.16 -48.59
N ASP A 11 -57.54 -25.50 -49.15
CA ASP A 11 -56.21 -25.41 -48.55
C ASP A 11 -56.32 -24.57 -47.26
N LEU A 12 -56.48 -25.26 -46.13
CA LEU A 12 -56.29 -24.72 -44.78
C LEU A 12 -54.81 -24.89 -44.41
N GLU A 13 -53.97 -23.99 -44.91
CA GLU A 13 -52.64 -23.77 -44.34
C GLU A 13 -52.86 -23.09 -42.96
N PHE A 14 -53.16 -23.92 -41.96
CA PHE A 14 -53.40 -23.47 -40.59
C PHE A 14 -52.08 -22.94 -40.04
N ASP A 15 -52.01 -21.62 -39.86
CA ASP A 15 -50.85 -20.88 -39.36
C ASP A 15 -50.54 -21.30 -37.90
N LEU A 16 -49.88 -22.44 -37.74
CA LEU A 16 -49.45 -23.01 -36.45
C LEU A 16 -48.49 -22.09 -35.68
N LYS A 17 -47.92 -21.08 -36.35
CA LYS A 17 -47.15 -20.02 -35.71
C LYS A 17 -48.03 -19.17 -34.80
N THR A 18 -49.27 -18.89 -35.21
CA THR A 18 -50.21 -18.06 -34.45
C THR A 18 -50.79 -18.72 -33.20
N VAL A 19 -50.76 -20.05 -33.08
CA VAL A 19 -51.32 -20.74 -31.90
C VAL A 19 -50.32 -20.76 -30.74
N LYS A 20 -49.04 -21.08 -31.02
CA LYS A 20 -47.98 -21.06 -29.99
C LYS A 20 -47.66 -19.66 -29.50
N GLU A 21 -47.76 -18.64 -30.36
CA GLU A 21 -47.58 -17.25 -29.95
C GLU A 21 -48.69 -16.81 -28.98
N ARG A 22 -49.94 -17.21 -29.22
CA ARG A 22 -51.07 -16.89 -28.33
C ARG A 22 -51.00 -17.58 -26.97
N GLU A 23 -50.47 -18.80 -26.90
CA GLU A 23 -50.28 -19.49 -25.61
C GLU A 23 -49.16 -18.87 -24.77
N MET A 24 -48.05 -18.46 -25.39
CA MET A 24 -46.97 -17.75 -24.70
C MET A 24 -47.39 -16.35 -24.21
N GLU A 25 -48.21 -15.62 -24.98
CA GLU A 25 -48.76 -14.34 -24.53
C GLU A 25 -49.69 -14.50 -23.32
N SER A 26 -50.47 -15.58 -23.29
CA SER A 26 -51.35 -15.92 -22.16
C SER A 26 -50.57 -16.19 -20.87
N GLU A 27 -49.48 -16.94 -20.92
CA GLU A 27 -48.66 -17.21 -19.73
C GLU A 27 -47.86 -15.99 -19.27
N PHE A 28 -47.31 -15.21 -20.21
CA PHE A 28 -46.57 -13.99 -19.87
C PHE A 28 -47.49 -12.93 -19.23
N SER A 29 -48.76 -12.87 -19.63
CA SER A 29 -49.75 -11.93 -19.08
C SER A 29 -50.12 -12.17 -17.61
N LYS A 30 -49.90 -13.39 -17.08
CA LYS A 30 -50.23 -13.75 -15.69
C LYS A 30 -49.06 -13.53 -14.72
N ASN A 31 -47.92 -13.05 -15.20
CA ASN A 31 -46.76 -12.80 -14.34
C ASN A 31 -46.98 -11.52 -13.52
N PRO A 32 -46.98 -11.58 -12.17
CA PRO A 32 -47.21 -10.41 -11.31
C PRO A 32 -46.14 -9.31 -11.49
N LEU A 33 -45.00 -9.61 -12.09
CA LEU A 33 -44.01 -8.60 -12.50
C LEU A 33 -44.51 -7.74 -13.66
N VAL A 34 -45.26 -8.32 -14.60
CA VAL A 34 -45.81 -7.59 -15.76
C VAL A 34 -46.85 -6.57 -15.31
N ASP A 35 -47.68 -6.91 -14.31
CA ASP A 35 -48.64 -5.96 -13.73
C ASP A 35 -47.94 -4.83 -12.96
N LYS A 36 -46.88 -5.13 -12.21
CA LYS A 36 -46.03 -4.10 -11.58
C LYS A 36 -45.37 -3.17 -12.60
N ILE A 37 -44.97 -3.69 -13.76
CA ILE A 37 -44.40 -2.88 -14.86
C ILE A 37 -45.47 -1.98 -15.47
N LYS A 38 -46.70 -2.48 -15.67
CA LYS A 38 -47.82 -1.68 -16.19
C LYS A 38 -48.23 -0.53 -15.27
N GLU A 39 -48.03 -0.67 -13.96
CA GLU A 39 -48.29 0.39 -12.98
C GLU A 39 -47.16 1.43 -12.86
N MET A 40 -45.95 1.13 -13.36
CA MET A 40 -44.81 2.04 -13.28
C MET A 40 -45.11 3.43 -13.87
N PRO A 41 -45.67 3.60 -15.08
CA PRO A 41 -45.93 4.93 -15.64
C PRO A 41 -46.76 5.83 -14.72
N ASN A 42 -47.79 5.27 -14.07
CA ASN A 42 -48.64 5.99 -13.13
C ASN A 42 -47.90 6.32 -11.82
N PHE A 43 -47.08 5.40 -11.32
CA PHE A 43 -46.21 5.66 -10.16
C PHE A 43 -45.19 6.78 -10.45
N TRP A 44 -44.55 6.74 -11.62
CA TRP A 44 -43.59 7.75 -12.06
C TRP A 44 -44.26 9.12 -12.29
N ALA A 45 -45.46 9.15 -12.85
CA ALA A 45 -46.24 10.37 -13.02
C ALA A 45 -46.63 10.98 -11.66
N LYS A 46 -47.10 10.16 -10.72
CA LYS A 46 -47.49 10.60 -9.37
C LYS A 46 -46.31 11.10 -8.53
N ASN A 47 -45.14 10.48 -8.68
CA ASN A 47 -43.94 10.78 -7.88
C ASN A 47 -42.85 11.52 -8.68
N LYS A 48 -43.18 12.13 -9.82
CA LYS A 48 -42.20 12.70 -10.76
C LYS A 48 -41.23 13.67 -10.08
N SER A 49 -41.74 14.58 -9.25
CA SER A 49 -40.91 15.57 -8.54
C SER A 49 -39.96 14.91 -7.53
N ILE A 50 -40.41 13.91 -6.78
CA ILE A 50 -39.60 13.18 -5.82
C ILE A 50 -38.47 12.43 -6.54
N ILE A 51 -38.80 11.73 -7.63
CA ILE A 51 -37.81 10.95 -8.38
C ILE A 51 -36.78 11.87 -9.05
N VAL A 52 -37.20 12.98 -9.64
CA VAL A 52 -36.29 13.98 -10.23
C VAL A 52 -35.37 14.58 -9.17
N ASN A 53 -35.88 14.95 -8.00
CA ASN A 53 -35.06 15.48 -6.91
C ASN A 53 -34.05 14.45 -6.39
N TYR A 54 -34.46 13.18 -6.27
CA TYR A 54 -33.57 12.09 -5.86
C TYR A 54 -32.47 11.85 -6.89
N PHE A 55 -32.82 11.87 -8.19
CA PHE A 55 -31.85 11.75 -9.27
C PHE A 55 -30.84 12.90 -9.28
N ILE A 56 -31.30 14.15 -9.12
CA ILE A 56 -30.42 15.32 -9.01
C ILE A 56 -29.48 15.18 -7.81
N ALA A 57 -29.99 14.74 -6.65
CA ALA A 57 -29.16 14.50 -5.47
C ALA A 57 -28.09 13.42 -5.71
N ILE A 58 -28.45 12.31 -6.37
CA ILE A 58 -27.49 11.26 -6.76
C ILE A 58 -26.41 11.82 -7.69
N VAL A 59 -26.79 12.55 -8.74
CA VAL A 59 -25.85 13.15 -9.69
C VAL A 59 -24.91 14.12 -8.98
N ALA A 60 -25.42 14.94 -8.06
CA ALA A 60 -24.61 15.84 -7.26
C ALA A 60 -23.60 15.09 -6.37
N ILE A 61 -24.04 14.01 -5.69
CA ILE A 61 -23.16 13.17 -4.86
C ILE A 61 -22.07 12.51 -5.71
N ILE A 62 -22.43 11.95 -6.87
CA ILE A 62 -21.46 11.35 -7.81
C ILE A 62 -20.46 12.41 -8.29
N GLY A 63 -20.91 13.62 -8.62
CA GLY A 63 -20.04 14.73 -9.00
C GLY A 63 -19.02 15.10 -7.92
N ILE A 64 -19.45 15.15 -6.66
CA ILE A 64 -18.57 15.40 -5.51
C ILE A 64 -17.51 14.30 -5.37
N ILE A 65 -17.92 13.03 -5.49
CA ILE A 65 -17.01 11.87 -5.40
C ILE A 65 -15.97 11.91 -6.54
N ILE A 66 -16.41 12.13 -7.78
CA ILE A 66 -15.51 12.20 -8.95
C ILE A 66 -14.56 13.39 -8.82
N GLY A 67 -15.06 14.56 -8.42
CA GLY A 67 -14.24 15.76 -8.18
C GLY A 67 -13.17 15.51 -7.13
N TYR A 68 -13.53 14.86 -6.01
CA TYR A 68 -12.58 14.49 -4.96
C TYR A 68 -11.53 13.49 -5.46
N MET A 69 -11.92 12.47 -6.24
CA MET A 69 -10.97 11.52 -6.83
C MET A 69 -10.00 12.22 -7.80
N PHE A 70 -10.49 13.13 -8.64
CA PHE A 70 -9.64 13.88 -9.58
C PHE A 70 -8.65 14.77 -8.83
N TYR A 71 -9.11 15.49 -7.81
CA TYR A 71 -8.26 16.31 -6.93
C TYR A 71 -7.17 15.46 -6.25
N LYS A 72 -7.54 14.31 -5.67
CA LYS A 72 -6.59 13.40 -5.03
C LYS A 72 -5.57 12.84 -6.02
N ASN A 73 -6.00 12.48 -7.23
CA ASN A 73 -5.12 12.02 -8.30
C ASN A 73 -4.15 13.12 -8.76
N MET A 74 -4.61 14.36 -8.87
CA MET A 74 -3.76 15.51 -9.20
C MET A 74 -2.67 15.72 -8.14
N ILE A 75 -3.03 15.76 -6.85
CA ILE A 75 -2.06 15.85 -5.75
C ILE A 75 -1.05 14.72 -5.79
N ASN A 76 -1.49 13.48 -6.02
CA ASN A 76 -0.58 12.34 -6.09
C ASN A 76 0.38 12.43 -7.29
N ARG A 77 -0.08 12.95 -8.43
CA ARG A 77 0.77 13.17 -9.61
C ARG A 77 1.82 14.27 -9.37
N ASP A 78 1.40 15.39 -8.76
CA ASP A 78 2.32 16.47 -8.40
C ASP A 78 3.36 15.98 -7.39
N ALA A 79 2.93 15.25 -6.36
CA ALA A 79 3.82 14.64 -5.38
C ALA A 79 4.80 13.67 -6.04
N GLN A 80 4.37 12.82 -6.97
CA GLN A 80 5.27 11.91 -7.70
C GLN A 80 6.32 12.67 -8.51
N ARG A 81 5.94 13.75 -9.19
CA ARG A 81 6.89 14.61 -9.90
C ARG A 81 7.91 15.21 -8.93
N ASP A 82 7.43 15.78 -7.82
CA ASP A 82 8.30 16.38 -6.80
C ASP A 82 9.24 15.35 -6.16
N PHE A 83 8.75 14.11 -5.96
CA PHE A 83 9.55 12.99 -5.49
C PHE A 83 10.65 12.61 -6.50
N LEU A 84 10.33 12.53 -7.80
CA LEU A 84 11.33 12.27 -8.83
C LEU A 84 12.40 13.37 -8.88
N THR A 85 12.02 14.64 -8.70
CA THR A 85 12.98 15.75 -8.58
C THR A 85 13.86 15.60 -7.34
N ALA A 86 13.29 15.26 -6.18
CA ALA A 86 14.07 15.02 -4.96
C ALA A 86 15.04 13.83 -5.11
N MET A 87 14.64 12.79 -5.86
CA MET A 87 15.50 11.64 -6.16
C MET A 87 16.72 12.02 -7.02
N GLN A 88 16.67 13.08 -7.81
CA GLN A 88 17.85 13.55 -8.55
C GLN A 88 18.94 14.02 -7.59
N VAL A 89 18.56 14.75 -6.54
CA VAL A 89 19.45 15.22 -5.45
C VAL A 89 20.01 14.02 -4.67
N TYR A 90 19.17 13.06 -4.30
CA TYR A 90 19.61 11.83 -3.61
C TYR A 90 20.63 11.02 -4.41
N ASN A 91 20.40 10.88 -5.72
CA ASN A 91 21.27 10.15 -6.64
C ASN A 91 22.48 10.98 -7.13
N GLY A 92 22.60 12.22 -6.69
CA GLY A 92 23.72 13.07 -7.07
C GLY A 92 25.07 12.53 -6.57
N LYS A 93 26.13 12.94 -7.26
CA LYS A 93 27.49 12.42 -7.06
C LYS A 93 28.36 13.46 -6.36
N VAL A 94 29.26 12.99 -5.50
CA VAL A 94 30.30 13.83 -4.92
C VAL A 94 31.48 13.90 -5.88
N ILE A 95 31.88 15.10 -6.29
CA ILE A 95 32.98 15.32 -7.23
C ILE A 95 34.21 15.77 -6.45
N LYS A 96 35.32 15.05 -6.60
CA LYS A 96 36.57 15.30 -5.86
C LYS A 96 37.39 16.47 -6.40
N THR A 97 37.21 16.80 -7.68
CA THR A 97 37.92 17.88 -8.38
C THR A 97 36.91 18.90 -8.85
N VAL A 98 36.80 20.01 -8.10
CA VAL A 98 36.00 21.16 -8.52
C VAL A 98 36.84 21.95 -9.52
N THR A 99 36.65 21.68 -10.82
CA THR A 99 36.96 22.70 -11.83
C THR A 99 35.98 23.85 -11.65
N ASP A 100 36.39 25.10 -11.86
CA ASP A 100 35.61 26.34 -11.64
C ASP A 100 34.29 26.46 -12.46
N GLU A 101 33.82 25.37 -13.07
CA GLU A 101 32.52 25.28 -13.72
C GLU A 101 31.38 25.19 -12.68
N LYS A 102 30.24 25.76 -13.05
CA LYS A 102 29.02 25.71 -12.22
C LYS A 102 28.59 24.25 -12.06
N LEU A 103 28.71 23.73 -10.82
CA LEU A 103 28.21 22.41 -10.45
C LEU A 103 26.75 22.24 -10.87
N GLY A 104 26.43 21.08 -11.45
CA GLY A 104 25.05 20.70 -11.74
C GLY A 104 24.22 20.53 -10.46
N ILE A 105 22.90 20.49 -10.59
CA ILE A 105 21.95 20.30 -9.47
C ILE A 105 22.20 18.97 -8.70
N ASN A 106 22.93 18.02 -9.31
CA ASN A 106 23.19 16.68 -8.80
C ASN A 106 24.68 16.45 -8.48
N GLU A 107 25.43 17.51 -8.26
CA GLU A 107 26.87 17.44 -8.00
C GLU A 107 27.21 18.17 -6.70
N PHE A 108 27.96 17.50 -5.82
CA PHE A 108 28.26 18.00 -4.48
C PHE A 108 29.77 18.00 -4.22
N LYS A 109 30.24 18.91 -3.36
CA LYS A 109 31.66 19.01 -2.99
C LYS A 109 32.04 18.01 -1.90
N SER A 110 31.06 17.53 -1.12
CA SER A 110 31.28 16.55 -0.07
C SER A 110 30.04 15.69 0.18
N GLU A 111 30.24 14.53 0.84
CA GLU A 111 29.13 13.69 1.31
C GLU A 111 28.24 14.44 2.32
N VAL A 112 28.82 15.24 3.21
CA VAL A 112 28.06 16.02 4.19
C VAL A 112 27.12 17.00 3.47
N GLU A 113 27.64 17.79 2.53
CA GLU A 113 26.83 18.73 1.74
C GLU A 113 25.71 18.01 0.98
N LYS A 114 26.02 16.87 0.35
CA LYS A 114 25.03 16.03 -0.33
C LYS A 114 23.89 15.67 0.63
N TRP A 115 24.21 15.06 1.77
CA TRP A 115 23.18 14.56 2.68
C TRP A 115 22.40 15.67 3.37
N GLU A 116 23.00 16.85 3.63
CA GLU A 116 22.27 18.02 4.10
C GLU A 116 21.27 18.53 3.06
N GLN A 117 21.68 18.57 1.79
CA GLN A 117 20.78 18.97 0.71
C GLN A 117 19.67 17.93 0.50
N VAL A 118 19.96 16.64 0.63
CA VAL A 118 18.93 15.58 0.60
C VAL A 118 17.91 15.79 1.72
N ASP A 119 18.33 15.91 2.99
CA ASP A 119 17.38 16.11 4.10
C ASP A 119 16.51 17.35 3.86
N LYS A 120 17.13 18.46 3.45
CA LYS A 120 16.42 19.72 3.16
C LYS A 120 15.37 19.57 2.06
N VAL A 121 15.76 19.05 0.89
CA VAL A 121 14.84 18.90 -0.25
C VAL A 121 13.70 17.95 0.09
N PHE A 122 14.00 16.83 0.73
CA PHE A 122 12.95 15.89 1.12
C PHE A 122 12.03 16.45 2.23
N ASP A 123 12.51 17.30 3.14
CA ASP A 123 11.67 18.02 4.11
C ASP A 123 10.73 19.01 3.44
N GLU A 124 11.25 19.84 2.52
CA GLU A 124 10.46 20.80 1.75
C GLU A 124 9.37 20.10 0.93
N MET A 125 9.74 19.02 0.21
CA MET A 125 8.79 18.25 -0.59
C MET A 125 7.78 17.49 0.25
N TYR A 126 8.18 16.99 1.43
CA TYR A 126 7.26 16.41 2.40
C TYR A 126 6.23 17.43 2.89
N LYS A 127 6.67 18.62 3.31
CA LYS A 127 5.78 19.69 3.79
C LYS A 127 4.76 20.07 2.72
N LYS A 128 5.21 20.21 1.47
CA LYS A 128 4.36 20.50 0.31
C LYS A 128 3.37 19.38 -0.01
N ASN A 129 3.79 18.11 0.13
CA ASN A 129 3.04 16.93 -0.33
C ASN A 129 2.56 16.01 0.82
N SER A 130 2.41 16.55 2.03
CA SER A 130 2.16 15.76 3.26
C SER A 130 0.83 15.00 3.27
N GLY A 131 -0.13 15.40 2.43
CA GLY A 131 -1.42 14.73 2.21
C GLY A 131 -1.43 13.68 1.08
N SER A 132 -0.32 13.53 0.36
CA SER A 132 -0.23 12.54 -0.73
C SER A 132 0.00 11.12 -0.19
N GLY A 133 -0.37 10.12 -1.00
CA GLY A 133 -0.12 8.70 -0.66
C GLY A 133 1.36 8.33 -0.56
N ILE A 134 2.25 9.17 -1.10
CA ILE A 134 3.70 8.96 -1.09
C ILE A 134 4.44 9.78 -0.02
N ALA A 135 3.70 10.53 0.83
CA ALA A 135 4.27 11.39 1.86
C ALA A 135 5.29 10.64 2.75
N THR A 136 5.04 9.37 3.06
CA THR A 136 5.92 8.53 3.88
C THR A 136 7.26 8.22 3.23
N PHE A 137 7.33 8.21 1.89
CA PHE A 137 8.61 8.01 1.20
C PHE A 137 9.52 9.21 1.43
N PHE A 138 9.00 10.44 1.40
CA PHE A 138 9.85 11.60 1.67
C PHE A 138 10.48 11.52 3.06
N LEU A 139 9.69 11.15 4.07
CA LEU A 139 10.20 10.92 5.43
C LEU A 139 11.25 9.79 5.48
N ALA A 140 11.07 8.72 4.71
CA ALA A 140 12.01 7.59 4.70
C ALA A 140 13.39 8.01 4.19
N TYR A 141 13.44 8.84 3.13
CA TYR A 141 14.68 9.37 2.58
C TYR A 141 15.33 10.42 3.48
N ARG A 142 14.55 11.21 4.22
CA ARG A 142 15.08 12.08 5.27
C ARG A 142 15.75 11.29 6.39
N VAL A 143 15.12 10.21 6.85
CA VAL A 143 15.71 9.34 7.88
C VAL A 143 17.07 8.84 7.39
N ASP A 144 17.18 8.42 6.13
CA ASP A 144 18.44 7.95 5.57
C ASP A 144 19.50 9.07 5.50
N ALA A 145 19.13 10.26 5.03
CA ALA A 145 20.02 11.42 5.02
C ALA A 145 20.53 11.76 6.43
N LEU A 146 19.65 11.76 7.42
CA LEU A 146 20.01 12.07 8.82
C LEU A 146 20.93 10.99 9.43
N ILE A 147 20.75 9.71 9.07
CA ILE A 147 21.68 8.64 9.47
C ILE A 147 23.07 8.90 8.87
N ASN A 148 23.15 9.22 7.58
CA ASN A 148 24.43 9.50 6.90
C ASN A 148 25.13 10.76 7.45
N LEU A 149 24.38 11.70 8.02
CA LEU A 149 24.91 12.87 8.74
C LEU A 149 25.26 12.60 10.20
N ASN A 150 25.14 11.35 10.67
CA ASN A 150 25.28 10.96 12.08
C ASN A 150 24.35 11.74 13.03
N LYS A 151 23.21 12.24 12.51
CA LYS A 151 22.17 12.97 13.26
C LYS A 151 21.10 11.99 13.78
N LEU A 152 21.52 10.91 14.45
CA LEU A 152 20.66 9.77 14.82
C LEU A 152 19.44 10.17 15.68
N VAL A 153 19.59 11.13 16.59
CA VAL A 153 18.48 11.61 17.44
C VAL A 153 17.34 12.17 16.59
N LEU A 154 17.66 12.98 15.58
CA LEU A 154 16.69 13.56 14.63
C LEU A 154 16.13 12.47 13.71
N ALA A 155 16.96 11.54 13.25
CA ALA A 155 16.51 10.42 12.41
C ALA A 155 15.44 9.56 13.12
N VAL A 156 15.62 9.29 14.41
CA VAL A 156 14.62 8.62 15.26
C VAL A 156 13.30 9.38 15.30
N ASP A 157 13.33 10.71 15.42
CA ASP A 157 12.13 11.53 15.51
C ASP A 157 11.37 11.56 14.18
N VAL A 158 12.07 11.68 13.05
CA VAL A 158 11.47 11.60 11.70
C VAL A 158 10.93 10.19 11.42
N GLN A 159 11.60 9.13 11.86
CA GLN A 159 11.09 7.76 11.72
C GLN A 159 9.82 7.52 12.55
N LYS A 160 9.72 8.11 13.75
CA LYS A 160 8.48 8.08 14.55
C LYS A 160 7.35 8.78 13.81
N GLU A 161 7.60 9.91 13.16
CA GLU A 161 6.61 10.59 12.33
C GLU A 161 6.16 9.74 11.14
N LEU A 162 7.11 9.08 10.45
CA LEU A 162 6.82 8.14 9.38
C LEU A 162 5.88 7.01 9.86
N LEU A 163 6.18 6.40 11.01
CA LEU A 163 5.36 5.32 11.57
C LEU A 163 3.94 5.74 11.96
N LYS A 164 3.74 7.00 12.36
CA LYS A 164 2.41 7.56 12.62
C LYS A 164 1.56 7.67 11.35
N LYS A 165 2.21 7.92 10.20
CA LYS A 165 1.54 8.05 8.91
C LYS A 165 1.33 6.73 8.17
N LEU A 166 2.11 5.70 8.49
CA LEU A 166 1.91 4.38 7.90
C LEU A 166 0.57 3.76 8.35
N PRO A 167 -0.22 3.19 7.42
CA PRO A 167 -1.44 2.47 7.75
C PRO A 167 -1.19 1.39 8.80
N SER A 168 -2.07 1.27 9.79
CA SER A 168 -1.93 0.28 10.88
C SER A 168 -1.85 -1.16 10.39
N LYS A 169 -2.51 -1.48 9.27
CA LYS A 169 -2.55 -2.80 8.63
C LYS A 169 -1.44 -3.00 7.58
N SER A 170 -0.50 -2.08 7.44
CA SER A 170 0.58 -2.22 6.46
C SER A 170 1.62 -3.25 6.91
N ASN A 171 1.93 -4.22 6.05
CA ASN A 171 3.01 -5.18 6.28
C ASN A 171 4.39 -4.52 6.39
N LEU A 172 4.54 -3.27 5.91
CA LEU A 172 5.78 -2.50 6.04
C LEU A 172 5.98 -1.90 7.43
N LYS A 173 4.91 -1.79 8.23
CA LYS A 173 4.97 -1.12 9.53
C LYS A 173 5.89 -1.85 10.53
N PRO A 174 5.82 -3.19 10.69
CA PRO A 174 6.75 -3.92 11.56
C PRO A 174 8.22 -3.76 11.18
N PHE A 175 8.57 -3.80 9.88
CA PHE A 175 9.95 -3.55 9.43
C PHE A 175 10.43 -2.13 9.74
N ASN A 176 9.57 -1.13 9.60
CA ASN A 176 9.89 0.25 9.97
C ASN A 176 10.00 0.45 11.49
N GLN A 177 9.32 -0.37 12.29
CA GLN A 177 9.49 -0.41 13.75
C GLN A 177 10.83 -1.04 14.14
N ILE A 178 11.27 -2.10 13.44
CA ILE A 178 12.63 -2.64 13.61
C ILE A 178 13.67 -1.57 13.29
N LYS A 179 13.55 -0.86 12.16
CA LYS A 179 14.47 0.24 11.81
C LYS A 179 14.50 1.32 12.91
N LEU A 180 13.34 1.73 13.43
CA LEU A 180 13.25 2.66 14.55
C LEU A 180 14.00 2.14 15.77
N ALA A 181 13.74 0.90 16.16
CA ALA A 181 14.33 0.29 17.34
C ALA A 181 15.85 0.21 17.26
N LEU A 182 16.40 -0.19 16.10
CA LEU A 182 17.84 -0.22 15.86
C LEU A 182 18.45 1.17 15.97
N MET A 183 17.84 2.20 15.34
CA MET A 183 18.32 3.57 15.49
C MET A 183 18.26 4.07 16.94
N GLN A 184 17.23 3.68 17.70
CA GLN A 184 17.14 4.04 19.12
C GLN A 184 18.29 3.40 19.93
N ILE A 185 18.63 2.15 19.65
CA ILE A 185 19.78 1.46 20.25
C ILE A 185 21.09 2.17 19.88
N ASP A 186 21.27 2.51 18.60
CA ASP A 186 22.48 3.17 18.08
C ASP A 186 22.72 4.57 18.67
N THR A 187 21.67 5.23 19.20
CA THR A 187 21.84 6.53 19.89
C THR A 187 22.65 6.43 21.19
N LYS A 188 22.77 5.23 21.78
CA LYS A 188 23.43 4.98 23.08
C LYS A 188 22.83 5.75 24.27
N ILE A 189 21.67 6.37 24.09
CA ILE A 189 20.92 7.01 25.16
C ILE A 189 20.11 5.92 25.85
N GLU A 190 20.41 5.62 27.12
CA GLU A 190 19.86 4.47 27.87
C GLU A 190 18.34 4.32 27.74
N ALA A 191 17.58 5.41 27.94
CA ALA A 191 16.13 5.40 27.78
C ALA A 191 15.68 4.98 26.37
N ARG A 192 16.37 5.45 25.32
CA ARG A 192 16.06 5.09 23.93
C ARG A 192 16.48 3.65 23.64
N VAL A 193 17.63 3.21 24.15
CA VAL A 193 18.07 1.81 24.03
C VAL A 193 17.01 0.87 24.59
N LYS A 194 16.49 1.17 25.80
CA LYS A 194 15.41 0.41 26.42
C LYS A 194 14.15 0.38 25.55
N ASP A 195 13.69 1.54 25.06
CA ASP A 195 12.54 1.61 24.16
C ASP A 195 12.74 0.77 22.89
N GLY A 196 13.95 0.81 22.30
CA GLY A 196 14.29 0.06 21.10
C GLY A 196 14.24 -1.46 21.36
N LEU A 197 14.83 -1.91 22.46
CA LEU A 197 14.76 -3.32 22.87
C LEU A 197 13.33 -3.77 23.13
N GLU A 198 12.49 -2.93 23.74
CA GLU A 198 11.08 -3.24 23.94
C GLU A 198 10.34 -3.43 22.61
N TYR A 199 10.57 -2.55 21.62
CA TYR A 199 9.98 -2.70 20.29
C TYR A 199 10.43 -3.99 19.59
N LEU A 200 11.74 -4.29 19.58
CA LEU A 200 12.24 -5.53 18.98
C LEU A 200 11.65 -6.76 19.67
N THR A 201 11.61 -6.76 21.00
CA THR A 201 11.07 -7.85 21.81
C THR A 201 9.59 -8.09 21.50
N LYS A 202 8.79 -7.02 21.42
CA LYS A 202 7.38 -7.12 21.06
C LYS A 202 7.18 -7.75 19.67
N ILE A 203 7.97 -7.35 18.68
CA ILE A 203 7.89 -7.89 17.31
C ILE A 203 8.36 -9.35 17.26
N ALA A 204 9.40 -9.68 18.03
CA ALA A 204 9.94 -11.04 18.12
C ALA A 204 8.96 -12.03 18.76
N TYR A 205 8.12 -11.59 19.71
CA TYR A 205 7.09 -12.44 20.33
C TYR A 205 5.75 -12.44 19.60
N ASP A 206 5.51 -11.52 18.66
CA ASP A 206 4.31 -11.53 17.84
C ASP A 206 4.43 -12.57 16.72
N SER A 207 3.79 -13.73 16.89
CA SER A 207 3.81 -14.81 15.90
C SER A 207 3.10 -14.47 14.58
N ALA A 208 2.27 -13.43 14.55
CA ALA A 208 1.59 -12.97 13.35
C ALA A 208 2.38 -11.87 12.62
N SER A 209 3.45 -11.35 13.22
CA SER A 209 4.26 -10.30 12.62
C SER A 209 5.03 -10.83 11.41
N PRO A 210 4.92 -10.19 10.23
CA PRO A 210 5.73 -10.55 9.06
C PRO A 210 7.22 -10.25 9.24
N ALA A 211 7.61 -9.54 10.31
CA ALA A 211 9.00 -9.16 10.60
C ALA A 211 9.57 -9.88 11.83
N GLN A 212 8.92 -10.94 12.30
CA GLN A 212 9.33 -11.66 13.51
C GLN A 212 10.75 -12.23 13.39
N ASP A 213 11.10 -12.82 12.25
CA ASP A 213 12.41 -13.42 12.00
C ASP A 213 13.53 -12.37 12.04
N ALA A 214 13.31 -11.21 11.42
CA ALA A 214 14.19 -10.06 11.47
C ALA A 214 14.37 -9.56 12.92
N ALA A 215 13.29 -9.47 13.71
CA ALA A 215 13.36 -9.01 15.09
C ALA A 215 14.17 -9.99 15.98
N LEU A 216 13.93 -11.31 15.84
CA LEU A 216 14.70 -12.34 16.55
C LEU A 216 16.20 -12.26 16.20
N TYR A 217 16.53 -12.09 14.92
CA TYR A 217 17.91 -11.95 14.49
C TYR A 217 18.60 -10.74 15.11
N ASN A 218 17.94 -9.58 15.06
CA ASN A 218 18.49 -8.33 15.58
C ASN A 218 18.62 -8.32 17.12
N LEU A 219 17.71 -8.97 17.85
CA LEU A 219 17.89 -9.19 19.29
C LEU A 219 19.12 -10.05 19.57
N GLY A 220 19.32 -11.13 18.81
CA GLY A 220 20.50 -11.96 18.93
C GLY A 220 21.80 -11.18 18.64
N GLU A 221 21.82 -10.36 17.58
CA GLU A 221 22.96 -9.46 17.29
C GLU A 221 23.25 -8.50 18.44
N TYR A 222 22.22 -7.84 18.97
CA TYR A 222 22.37 -6.93 20.10
C TYR A 222 23.04 -7.63 21.30
N TYR A 223 22.49 -8.76 21.75
CA TYR A 223 23.05 -9.48 22.90
C TYR A 223 24.43 -10.07 22.62
N PHE A 224 24.72 -10.40 21.36
CA PHE A 224 26.06 -10.84 20.98
C PHE A 224 27.10 -9.73 21.16
N TYR A 225 26.80 -8.51 20.71
CA TYR A 225 27.68 -7.35 20.88
C TYR A 225 27.82 -6.92 22.35
N GLU A 226 26.77 -7.11 23.16
CA GLU A 226 26.81 -6.95 24.62
C GLU A 226 27.52 -8.11 25.35
N LYS A 227 28.10 -9.06 24.61
CA LYS A 227 28.78 -10.27 25.14
C LYS A 227 27.88 -11.16 26.01
N ASN A 228 26.56 -11.00 25.92
CA ASN A 228 25.59 -11.90 26.53
C ASN A 228 25.27 -13.04 25.58
N TYR A 229 26.24 -13.94 25.41
CA TYR A 229 26.15 -15.03 24.44
C TYR A 229 25.01 -16.00 24.72
N LYS A 230 24.59 -16.13 25.99
CA LYS A 230 23.45 -16.96 26.38
C LYS A 230 22.15 -16.43 25.78
N GLU A 231 21.86 -15.14 25.92
CA GLU A 231 20.67 -14.53 25.32
C GLU A 231 20.76 -14.48 23.80
N ALA A 232 21.94 -14.18 23.25
CA ALA A 232 22.16 -14.22 21.80
C ALA A 232 21.80 -15.59 21.21
N ALA A 233 22.32 -16.66 21.81
CA ALA A 233 22.03 -18.03 21.40
C ALA A 233 20.55 -18.38 21.58
N ASN A 234 19.89 -17.92 22.65
CA ASN A 234 18.47 -18.12 22.87
C ASN A 234 17.62 -17.58 21.69
N TYR A 235 17.81 -16.31 21.31
CA TYR A 235 17.03 -15.70 20.21
C TYR A 235 17.33 -16.32 18.85
N TRP A 236 18.60 -16.60 18.54
CA TRP A 236 18.95 -17.25 17.28
C TRP A 236 18.46 -18.70 17.21
N ASN A 237 18.44 -19.44 18.32
CA ASN A 237 17.83 -20.77 18.34
C ASN A 237 16.32 -20.70 18.08
N GLN A 238 15.60 -19.75 18.69
CA GLN A 238 14.18 -19.53 18.39
C GLN A 238 13.94 -19.24 16.90
N LEU A 239 14.77 -18.38 16.29
CA LEU A 239 14.76 -18.09 14.86
C LEU A 239 14.95 -19.35 14.01
N VAL A 240 16.00 -20.14 14.28
CA VAL A 240 16.30 -21.37 13.52
C VAL A 240 15.21 -22.42 13.70
N LEU A 241 14.70 -22.62 14.93
CA LEU A 241 13.66 -23.60 15.21
C LEU A 241 12.34 -23.26 14.50
N LYS A 242 11.95 -21.99 14.52
CA LYS A 242 10.67 -21.55 13.97
C LYS A 242 10.70 -21.41 12.44
N PHE A 243 11.76 -20.81 11.90
CA PHE A 243 11.83 -20.44 10.48
C PHE A 243 12.75 -21.34 9.66
N GLY A 244 13.61 -22.15 10.28
CA GLY A 244 14.60 -22.96 9.57
C GLY A 244 14.07 -24.21 8.87
N LYS A 245 12.78 -24.55 9.04
CA LYS A 245 12.11 -25.66 8.35
C LYS A 245 11.25 -25.19 7.17
N ASN A 246 11.07 -23.89 6.97
CA ASN A 246 10.25 -23.38 5.87
C ASN A 246 11.06 -23.39 4.56
N ILE A 247 10.76 -24.38 3.70
CA ILE A 247 11.45 -24.58 2.42
C ILE A 247 10.89 -23.62 1.35
N GLU A 248 9.61 -23.28 1.42
CA GLU A 248 8.94 -22.45 0.42
C GLU A 248 9.37 -20.98 0.52
N TYR A 249 9.54 -20.51 1.75
CA TYR A 249 9.99 -19.14 2.05
C TYR A 249 11.09 -19.17 3.10
N PRO A 250 12.34 -19.50 2.71
CA PRO A 250 13.45 -19.54 3.64
C PRO A 250 13.77 -18.13 4.15
N SER A 251 13.89 -18.00 5.48
CA SER A 251 14.31 -16.74 6.09
C SER A 251 15.82 -16.54 5.88
N VAL A 252 16.20 -15.41 5.25
CA VAL A 252 17.62 -15.03 5.09
C VAL A 252 18.32 -14.91 6.44
N TYR A 253 17.58 -14.51 7.48
CA TYR A 253 18.12 -14.34 8.83
C TYR A 253 18.51 -15.67 9.49
N VAL A 254 17.85 -16.78 9.14
CA VAL A 254 18.24 -18.12 9.61
C VAL A 254 19.65 -18.47 9.11
N GLU A 255 19.94 -18.20 7.84
CA GLU A 255 21.26 -18.47 7.25
C GLU A 255 22.36 -17.59 7.86
N LEU A 256 22.03 -16.35 8.24
CA LEU A 256 22.94 -15.47 8.96
C LEU A 256 23.17 -15.91 10.42
N ALA A 257 22.16 -16.45 11.09
CA ALA A 257 22.23 -16.85 12.49
C ALA A 257 23.00 -18.16 12.72
N LYS A 258 22.87 -19.14 11.81
CA LYS A 258 23.54 -20.46 11.90
C LYS A 258 25.06 -20.39 12.15
N PRO A 259 25.87 -19.64 11.36
CA PRO A 259 27.31 -19.57 11.61
C PRO A 259 27.63 -18.90 12.95
N LYS A 260 26.87 -17.89 13.35
CA LYS A 260 27.07 -17.20 14.64
C LYS A 260 26.76 -18.10 15.83
N LEU A 261 25.71 -18.93 15.75
CA LEU A 261 25.42 -19.95 16.76
C LEU A 261 26.59 -20.94 16.92
N LYS A 262 27.19 -21.40 15.83
CA LYS A 262 28.36 -22.28 15.88
C LYS A 262 29.54 -21.64 16.63
N THR A 263 29.75 -20.34 16.46
CA THR A 263 30.84 -19.62 17.16
C THR A 263 30.62 -19.44 18.66
N ILE A 264 29.38 -19.49 19.15
CA ILE A 264 29.08 -19.35 20.58
C ILE A 264 29.12 -20.69 21.31
N VAL A 265 28.71 -21.76 20.63
CA VAL A 265 28.51 -23.09 21.22
C VAL A 265 29.77 -23.97 21.15
N ALA A 266 30.74 -23.61 20.30
CA ALA A 266 32.03 -24.29 20.19
C ALA A 266 32.95 -23.94 21.35
#